data_AF-A0A820RI45-F1
#
_entry.id   AF-A0A820RI45-F1
#
_cell.length_a   1.000
_cell.length_b   1.000
_cell.length_c   1.000
_cell.angle_alpha   90.00
_cell.angle_beta   90.00
_cell.angle_gamma   90.00
#
_symmetry.space_group_name_H-M   'P 1'
#
loop_
_entity.id
_entity.type
_entity.pdbx_description
1 polymer ?
#
loop_
_entity_poly.entity_id
_entity_poly.type
_entity_poly.pdbx_seq_one_letter_code
_entity_poly.pdbx_strand_id
1 'polypeptide(L)'
;FYQEGIKPKSNTPKAKTSNWREGHNALVRTIRQARQITQAIDDGVPLAKHVPTQVPSDYIQCEYCQRHFNKYTAERHIPFCETQYKRKQMNYPTMNNIRTPPENLSRQRYVNQPKHQINS
;
A
#
# COMPACT_ATOMS: atom_id res chain seq x y z
N PHE A 1 -2.39 42.92 45.53
CA PHE A 1 -1.54 42.10 44.67
C PHE A 1 -2.39 41.02 44.02
N TYR A 2 -2.94 41.27 42.83
CA TYR A 2 -3.46 40.21 41.96
C TYR A 2 -2.69 40.32 40.64
N GLN A 3 -2.08 39.21 40.25
CA GLN A 3 -1.26 39.08 39.04
C GLN A 3 -2.19 38.90 37.84
N GLU A 4 -2.16 39.84 36.90
CA GLU A 4 -2.84 39.74 35.61
C GLU A 4 -2.35 38.50 34.84
N GLY A 5 -3.29 37.62 34.47
CA GLY A 5 -3.01 36.37 33.76
C GLY A 5 -2.61 36.59 32.31
N ILE A 6 -1.44 36.08 31.92
CA ILE A 6 -0.97 36.01 30.54
C ILE A 6 -1.86 35.02 29.76
N LYS A 7 -2.67 35.52 28.83
CA LYS A 7 -3.43 34.66 27.89
C LYS A 7 -2.46 34.09 26.83
N PRO A 8 -2.43 32.77 26.58
CA PRO A 8 -1.61 32.21 25.51
C PRO A 8 -2.16 32.59 24.13
N LYS A 9 -1.31 33.19 23.28
CA LYS A 9 -1.61 33.43 21.86
C LYS A 9 -1.64 32.08 21.13
N SER A 10 -2.80 31.68 20.62
CA SER A 10 -2.93 30.50 19.76
C SER A 10 -2.30 30.77 18.38
N ASN A 11 -1.14 30.18 18.12
CA ASN A 11 -0.60 30.06 16.75
C ASN A 11 -1.29 28.87 16.07
N THR A 12 -2.45 29.09 15.46
CA THR A 12 -3.05 28.11 14.55
C THR A 12 -2.45 28.31 13.15
N PRO A 13 -1.89 27.27 12.51
CA PRO A 13 -1.47 27.38 11.12
C PRO A 13 -2.69 27.67 10.25
N LYS A 14 -2.61 28.74 9.44
CA LYS A 14 -3.69 29.19 8.55
C LYS A 14 -4.19 28.01 7.71
N ALA A 15 -5.50 27.82 7.67
CA ALA A 15 -6.14 26.77 6.88
C ALA A 15 -5.66 26.85 5.42
N LYS A 16 -5.10 25.75 4.91
CA LYS A 16 -4.71 25.65 3.50
C LYS A 16 -5.96 25.82 2.65
N THR A 17 -5.93 26.74 1.70
CA THR A 17 -7.00 26.90 0.71
C THR A 17 -7.22 25.57 -0.01
N SER A 18 -8.48 25.20 -0.23
CA SER A 18 -8.81 23.99 -0.99
C SER A 18 -8.43 24.20 -2.45
N ASN A 19 -7.34 23.56 -2.88
CA ASN A 19 -6.85 23.60 -4.26
C ASN A 19 -7.67 22.67 -5.16
N TRP A 20 -8.99 22.83 -5.18
CA TRP A 20 -9.91 21.91 -5.84
C TRP A 20 -9.66 21.78 -7.35
N ARG A 21 -9.23 22.86 -8.02
CA ARG A 21 -8.90 22.84 -9.46
C ARG A 21 -7.71 21.93 -9.73
N GLU A 22 -6.68 22.02 -8.89
CA GLU A 22 -5.49 21.16 -9.00
C GLU A 22 -5.86 19.70 -8.75
N GLY A 23 -6.66 19.43 -7.71
CA GLY A 23 -7.17 18.09 -7.41
C GLY A 23 -8.04 17.50 -8.53
N HIS A 24 -8.92 18.31 -9.12
CA HIS A 24 -9.74 17.92 -10.27
C HIS A 24 -8.88 17.58 -11.48
N ASN A 25 -7.93 18.45 -11.83
CA ASN A 25 -7.02 18.22 -12.96
C ASN A 25 -6.18 16.96 -12.74
N ALA A 26 -5.70 16.71 -11.52
CA ALA A 26 -4.99 15.48 -11.17
C ALA A 26 -5.87 14.25 -11.35
N LEU A 27 -7.11 14.28 -10.86
CA LEU A 27 -8.07 13.18 -11.04
C LEU A 27 -8.36 12.90 -12.52
N VAL A 28 -8.66 13.94 -13.31
CA VAL A 28 -8.94 13.81 -14.74
C VAL A 28 -7.74 13.21 -15.49
N ARG A 29 -6.52 13.63 -15.15
CA ARG A 29 -5.29 13.06 -15.70
C ARG A 29 -5.17 11.58 -15.37
N THR A 30 -5.38 11.18 -14.13
CA THR A 30 -5.31 9.78 -13.69
C THR A 30 -6.34 8.90 -14.42
N ILE A 31 -7.59 9.37 -14.55
CA ILE A 31 -8.64 8.62 -15.26
C ILE A 31 -8.28 8.41 -16.73
N ARG A 32 -7.77 9.45 -17.40
CA ARG A 32 -7.35 9.35 -18.81
C ARG A 32 -6.20 8.35 -18.98
N GLN A 33 -5.21 8.39 -18.09
CA GLN A 33 -4.09 7.45 -18.09
C GLN A 33 -4.55 6.00 -17.87
N ALA A 34 -5.46 5.77 -16.91
CA ALA A 34 -5.99 4.43 -16.65
C ALA A 34 -6.70 3.84 -17.88
N ARG A 35 -7.51 4.65 -18.58
CA ARG A 35 -8.18 4.22 -19.83
C ARG A 35 -7.19 3.87 -20.95
N GLN A 36 -6.11 4.65 -21.09
CA GLN A 36 -5.06 4.36 -22.08
C GLN A 36 -4.37 3.02 -21.79
N ILE A 37 -4.12 2.71 -20.52
CA ILE A 37 -3.57 1.42 -20.11
C ILE A 37 -4.52 0.27 -20.49
N THR A 38 -5.82 0.41 -20.22
CA THR A 38 -6.82 -0.60 -20.62
C THR A 38 -6.85 -0.81 -22.13
N GLN A 39 -6.86 0.27 -22.92
CA GLN A 39 -6.85 0.18 -24.39
C GLN A 39 -5.58 -0.52 -24.90
N ALA A 40 -4.40 -0.20 -24.34
CA ALA A 40 -3.15 -0.84 -24.74
C ALA A 40 -3.15 -2.36 -24.46
N ILE A 41 -3.81 -2.79 -23.37
CA ILE A 41 -4.00 -4.22 -23.08
C ILE A 41 -4.90 -4.87 -24.13
N ASP A 42 -6.02 -4.22 -24.48
CA ASP A 42 -6.98 -4.74 -25.47
C ASP A 42 -6.37 -4.82 -26.89
N ASP A 43 -5.57 -3.83 -27.28
CA ASP A 43 -4.87 -3.78 -28.55
C ASP A 43 -3.68 -4.78 -28.64
N GLY A 44 -3.41 -5.54 -27.57
CA GLY A 44 -2.30 -6.48 -27.49
C GLY A 44 -0.92 -5.82 -27.51
N VAL A 45 -0.85 -4.51 -27.28
CA VAL A 45 0.40 -3.77 -27.23
C VAL A 45 1.04 -4.02 -25.86
N PRO A 46 2.31 -4.49 -25.81
CA PRO A 46 2.98 -4.73 -24.53
C PRO A 46 3.08 -3.41 -23.75
N LEU A 47 2.49 -3.41 -22.54
CA LEU A 47 2.64 -2.31 -21.60
C LEU A 47 4.12 -2.02 -21.36
N ALA A 48 4.46 -0.73 -21.23
CA ALA A 48 5.80 -0.34 -20.80
C ALA A 48 6.13 -1.10 -19.50
N LYS A 49 7.21 -1.87 -19.52
CA LYS A 49 7.67 -2.62 -18.34
C LYS A 49 7.84 -1.63 -17.21
N HIS A 50 7.16 -1.84 -16.09
CA HIS A 50 7.38 -1.05 -14.89
C HIS A 50 8.87 -1.13 -14.55
N VAL A 51 9.53 0.02 -14.49
CA VAL A 51 10.90 0.09 -13.98
C VAL A 51 10.82 -0.39 -12.54
N PRO A 52 11.57 -1.43 -12.13
CA PRO A 52 11.58 -1.84 -10.73
C PRO A 52 12.03 -0.64 -9.91
N THR A 53 11.22 -0.29 -8.90
CA THR A 53 11.62 0.71 -7.90
C THR A 53 12.92 0.23 -7.31
N GLN A 54 14.01 0.95 -7.58
CA GLN A 54 15.32 0.62 -7.03
C GLN A 54 15.20 0.64 -5.51
N VAL A 55 15.44 -0.51 -4.88
CA VAL A 55 15.52 -0.58 -3.42
C VAL A 55 16.69 0.32 -3.00
N PRO A 56 16.49 1.29 -2.10
CA PRO A 56 17.60 2.15 -1.67
C PRO A 56 18.71 1.30 -1.05
N SER A 57 19.97 1.61 -1.38
CA SER A 57 21.15 0.82 -0.95
C SER A 57 21.29 0.68 0.57
N ASP A 58 20.61 1.52 1.36
CA ASP A 58 20.69 1.55 2.82
C ASP A 58 19.71 0.59 3.53
N TYR A 59 19.01 -0.24 2.76
CA TYR A 59 18.05 -1.19 3.29
C TYR A 59 18.72 -2.54 3.58
N ILE A 60 18.50 -3.04 4.79
CA ILE A 60 19.00 -4.33 5.26
C ILE A 60 17.88 -5.36 5.11
N GLN A 61 18.17 -6.48 4.46
CA GLN A 61 17.23 -7.60 4.31
C GLN A 61 17.25 -8.49 5.56
N CYS A 62 16.08 -8.82 6.09
CA CYS A 62 15.93 -9.79 7.18
C CYS A 62 16.06 -11.22 6.67
N GLU A 63 16.98 -12.02 7.22
CA GLU A 63 17.21 -13.42 6.80
C GLU A 63 16.04 -14.37 7.14
N TYR A 64 15.20 -14.01 8.13
CA TYR A 64 14.08 -14.86 8.57
C TYR A 64 12.79 -14.64 7.80
N CYS A 65 12.49 -13.39 7.39
CA CYS A 65 11.24 -13.06 6.71
C CYS A 65 11.41 -12.37 5.34
N GLN A 66 12.66 -12.16 4.89
CA GLN A 66 13.04 -11.62 3.58
C GLN A 66 12.52 -10.20 3.29
N ARG A 67 11.97 -9.50 4.29
CA ARG A 67 11.57 -8.09 4.19
C ARG A 67 12.79 -7.18 4.34
N HIS A 68 12.78 -6.07 3.61
CA HIS A 68 13.82 -5.04 3.64
C HIS A 68 13.42 -3.90 4.58
N PHE A 69 14.34 -3.45 5.41
CA PHE A 69 14.13 -2.38 6.39
C PHE A 69 15.27 -1.38 6.35
N ASN A 70 15.00 -0.12 6.70
CA ASN A 70 16.08 0.83 6.98
C ASN A 70 16.92 0.36 8.20
N LYS A 71 18.15 0.87 8.33
CA LYS A 71 19.10 0.50 9.40
C LYS A 71 18.47 0.48 10.80
N TYR A 72 17.81 1.56 11.20
CA TYR A 72 17.22 1.70 12.54
C TYR A 72 16.08 0.71 12.81
N THR A 73 15.29 0.40 11.77
CA THR A 73 14.20 -0.56 11.87
C THR A 73 14.74 -1.97 11.87
N ALA A 74 15.79 -2.26 11.09
CA ALA A 74 16.45 -3.55 11.05
C ALA A 74 17.03 -3.94 12.42
N GLU A 75 17.68 -3.00 13.12
CA GLU A 75 18.25 -3.19 14.46
C GLU A 75 17.21 -3.73 15.47
N ARG A 76 15.97 -3.25 15.41
CA ARG A 76 14.89 -3.74 16.29
C ARG A 76 14.12 -4.93 15.71
N HIS A 77 14.05 -5.01 14.37
CA HIS A 77 13.27 -6.03 13.68
C HIS A 77 13.93 -7.41 13.76
N ILE A 78 15.23 -7.51 13.48
CA ILE A 78 15.96 -8.77 13.37
C ILE A 78 15.84 -9.64 14.64
N PRO A 79 16.14 -9.16 15.87
CA PRO A 79 16.08 -10.00 17.07
C PRO A 79 14.66 -10.47 17.40
N PHE A 80 13.67 -9.60 17.17
CA PHE A 80 12.26 -9.98 17.33
C PHE A 80 11.85 -11.03 16.29
N CYS A 81 12.20 -10.81 15.03
CA CYS A 81 11.82 -11.70 13.93
C CYS A 81 12.49 -13.08 14.07
N GLU A 82 13.74 -13.15 14.54
CA GLU A 82 14.42 -14.40 14.87
C GLU A 82 13.62 -15.20 15.91
N THR A 83 13.27 -14.56 17.02
CA THR A 83 12.53 -15.21 18.12
C THR A 83 11.17 -15.71 17.63
N GLN A 84 10.45 -14.89 16.86
CA GLN A 84 9.16 -15.28 16.27
C GLN A 84 9.31 -16.41 15.26
N TYR A 85 10.36 -16.38 14.44
CA TYR A 85 10.64 -17.42 13.46
C TYR A 85 10.89 -18.76 14.16
N LYS A 86 11.78 -18.80 15.16
CA LYS A 86 12.06 -20.02 15.95
C LYS A 86 10.80 -20.58 16.63
N ARG A 87 9.99 -19.72 17.25
CA ARG A 87 8.71 -20.13 17.87
C ARG A 87 7.73 -20.71 16.85
N LYS A 88 7.61 -20.10 15.68
CA LYS A 88 6.75 -20.62 14.61
C LYS A 88 7.26 -21.94 14.05
N GLN A 89 8.56 -22.09 13.83
CA GLN A 89 9.16 -23.35 13.34
C GLN A 89 8.94 -24.52 14.30
N MET A 90 8.91 -24.29 15.61
CA MET A 90 8.57 -25.34 16.58
C MET A 90 7.08 -25.67 16.65
N ASN A 91 6.21 -24.80 16.10
CA ASN A 91 4.76 -24.94 16.18
C ASN A 91 4.11 -25.36 14.84
N TYR A 92 4.91 -25.75 13.85
CA TYR A 92 4.42 -26.45 12.67
C TYR A 92 4.61 -27.95 12.87
N PRO A 93 3.54 -28.77 12.94
CA PRO A 93 3.71 -30.19 12.64
C PRO A 93 4.27 -30.28 11.22
N THR A 94 5.40 -30.96 11.05
CA THR A 94 6.01 -31.27 9.74
C THR A 94 4.92 -31.67 8.76
N MET A 95 4.63 -30.79 7.81
CA MET A 95 3.80 -31.10 6.65
C MET A 95 4.68 -30.78 5.44
N ASN A 96 5.55 -31.74 5.11
CA ASN A 96 6.04 -31.89 3.76
C ASN A 96 4.83 -32.08 2.86
N ASN A 97 4.40 -31.05 2.14
CA ASN A 97 3.75 -31.22 0.85
C ASN A 97 3.73 -29.93 0.02
N ILE A 98 3.93 -30.14 -1.27
CA ILE A 98 4.08 -29.19 -2.36
C ILE A 98 3.03 -28.08 -2.31
N ARG A 99 3.47 -26.81 -2.34
CA ARG A 99 2.59 -25.65 -2.52
C ARG A 99 2.26 -25.49 -4.00
N THR A 100 1.15 -26.04 -4.46
CA THR A 100 0.37 -25.40 -5.53
C THR A 100 -0.59 -24.41 -4.87
N PRO A 101 -0.54 -23.10 -5.21
CA PRO A 101 -1.53 -22.14 -4.73
C PRO A 101 -2.92 -22.56 -5.23
N PRO A 102 -3.98 -22.57 -4.40
CA PRO A 102 -5.33 -22.70 -4.91
C PRO A 102 -5.66 -21.45 -5.73
N GLU A 103 -5.68 -21.62 -7.05
CA GLU A 103 -6.28 -20.67 -7.96
C GLU A 103 -7.79 -20.62 -7.65
N ASN A 104 -8.34 -19.40 -7.58
CA ASN A 104 -9.76 -19.09 -7.73
C ASN A 104 -10.66 -19.17 -6.47
N LEU A 105 -10.60 -18.13 -5.63
CA LEU A 105 -11.75 -17.70 -4.80
C LEU A 105 -12.20 -16.26 -5.06
N SER A 106 -11.63 -15.56 -6.04
CA SER A 106 -11.91 -14.14 -6.29
C SER A 106 -12.98 -13.89 -7.36
N ARG A 107 -13.42 -14.90 -8.12
CA ARG A 107 -14.30 -14.69 -9.29
C ARG A 107 -15.80 -14.70 -8.99
N GLN A 108 -16.24 -15.15 -7.81
CA GLN A 108 -17.67 -15.31 -7.51
C GLN A 108 -18.37 -14.03 -7.03
N ARG A 109 -17.66 -12.97 -6.65
CA ARG A 109 -18.31 -11.73 -6.15
C ARG A 109 -18.73 -10.74 -7.23
N TYR A 110 -18.33 -10.91 -8.49
CA TYR A 110 -18.64 -9.96 -9.56
C TYR A 110 -19.82 -10.34 -10.48
N VAL A 111 -20.36 -11.56 -10.37
CA VAL A 111 -21.41 -12.04 -11.30
C VAL A 111 -22.83 -11.83 -10.74
N ASN A 112 -22.97 -11.51 -9.44
CA ASN A 112 -24.28 -11.40 -8.76
C ASN A 112 -24.61 -9.99 -8.28
N GLN A 113 -24.28 -8.94 -9.05
CA GLN A 113 -24.85 -7.60 -8.82
C GLN A 113 -26.14 -7.43 -9.65
N PRO A 114 -27.31 -7.19 -9.03
CA PRO A 114 -28.51 -6.86 -9.78
C PRO A 114 -28.36 -5.48 -10.43
N LYS A 115 -28.59 -5.43 -11.75
CA LYS A 115 -28.66 -4.21 -12.55
C LYS A 115 -29.72 -3.25 -11.97
N HIS A 116 -29.28 -2.15 -11.37
CA HIS A 116 -30.18 -1.09 -10.93
C HIS A 116 -30.63 -0.34 -12.18
N GLN A 117 -31.88 -0.54 -12.60
CA GLN A 117 -32.52 0.27 -13.64
C GLN A 117 -32.69 1.68 -13.09
N ILE A 118 -32.03 2.65 -13.73
CA ILE A 118 -32.41 4.05 -13.64
C ILE A 118 -33.43 4.29 -14.76
N ASN A 119 -34.66 4.63 -14.37
CA ASN A 119 -35.74 4.94 -15.31
C ASN A 119 -35.49 6.29 -15.98
N SER A 120 -35.96 6.38 -17.23
CA SER A 120 -35.98 7.55 -18.11
C SER A 120 -36.74 8.75 -17.56
#